data_AF-A0A1Q3X8S8-F1
#
_entry.id   AF-A0A1Q3X8S8-F1
#
_cell.length_a   1.000
_cell.length_b   1.000
_cell.length_c   1.000
_cell.angle_alpha   90.00
_cell.angle_beta   90.00
_cell.angle_gamma   90.00
#
_symmetry.space_group_name_H-M   'P 1'
#
loop_
_entity.id
_entity.type
_entity.pdbx_description
1 polymer ?
#
loop_
_entity_poly.entity_id
_entity_poly.type
_entity_poly.pdbx_seq_one_letter_code
_entity_poly.pdbx_strand_id
1 'polypeptide(L)'
;MRKTVLTYGLISGAFFALVLFGTSLLLKTENFEASEWLGYSTMVVAFIFVYMAMISYKKHIGNGYISFGRSMGVGLLVVLVSSLCYVAAWLIIYYTVIPDFMDRYSTCVMDKMQHSGKSAAEIKAQMKNIEMMKDIYKTPLGIAGITFLEPLPVGIIVTLISAIILKIQGRKKTSAT
;
A
#
# COMPACT_ATOMS: atom_id res chain seq x y z
N MET A 1 -2.15 17.54 14.97
CA MET A 1 -1.48 16.61 14.02
C MET A 1 -1.56 15.17 14.50
N ARG A 2 -0.96 14.83 15.67
CA ARG A 2 -0.89 13.46 16.18
C ARG A 2 -2.22 12.69 16.20
N LYS A 3 -3.30 13.25 16.76
CA LYS A 3 -4.60 12.57 16.82
C LYS A 3 -5.15 12.23 15.43
N THR A 4 -5.20 13.20 14.51
CA THR A 4 -5.66 12.98 13.12
C THR A 4 -4.81 11.93 12.41
N VAL A 5 -3.49 12.05 12.48
CA VAL A 5 -2.57 11.10 11.83
C VAL A 5 -2.78 9.68 12.35
N LEU A 6 -2.86 9.50 13.67
CA LEU A 6 -3.08 8.19 14.28
C LEU A 6 -4.46 7.63 13.96
N THR A 7 -5.52 8.43 14.06
CA THR A 7 -6.88 7.96 13.77
C THR A 7 -7.01 7.52 12.32
N TYR A 8 -6.63 8.35 11.35
CA TYR A 8 -6.77 7.99 9.94
C TYR A 8 -5.77 6.92 9.52
N GLY A 9 -4.54 6.94 10.05
CA GLY A 9 -3.52 5.92 9.80
C GLY A 9 -3.87 4.54 10.36
N LEU A 10 -4.52 4.47 11.53
CA LEU A 10 -5.01 3.20 12.09
C LEU A 10 -6.25 2.71 11.37
N ILE A 11 -7.17 3.59 10.97
CA ILE A 11 -8.36 3.20 10.18
C ILE A 11 -7.94 2.65 8.82
N SER A 12 -7.05 3.34 8.11
CA SER A 12 -6.51 2.82 6.84
C SER A 12 -5.74 1.52 7.08
N GLY A 13 -4.89 1.46 8.11
CA GLY A 13 -4.13 0.27 8.47
C GLY A 13 -5.03 -0.95 8.76
N ALA A 14 -6.09 -0.77 9.54
CA ALA A 14 -7.07 -1.82 9.84
C ALA A 14 -7.85 -2.25 8.60
N PHE A 15 -8.23 -1.31 7.74
CA PHE A 15 -8.85 -1.61 6.45
C PHE A 15 -7.91 -2.45 5.56
N PHE A 16 -6.65 -2.05 5.43
CA PHE A 16 -5.65 -2.82 4.70
C PHE A 16 -5.45 -4.23 5.26
N ALA A 17 -5.37 -4.36 6.59
CA ALA A 17 -5.26 -5.66 7.26
C ALA A 17 -6.47 -6.56 6.98
N LEU A 18 -7.69 -6.02 7.01
CA LEU A 18 -8.92 -6.74 6.67
C LEU A 18 -8.93 -7.20 5.21
N VAL A 19 -8.53 -6.32 4.29
CA VAL A 19 -8.46 -6.67 2.87
C VAL A 19 -7.41 -7.74 2.61
N LEU A 20 -6.21 -7.61 3.19
CA LEU A 20 -5.16 -8.63 3.12
C LEU A 20 -5.60 -9.97 3.70
N PHE A 21 -6.33 -9.96 4.82
CA PHE A 21 -6.85 -11.17 5.40
C PHE A 21 -7.88 -11.83 4.46
N GLY A 22 -8.79 -11.04 3.90
CA GLY A 22 -9.75 -11.51 2.89
C GLY A 22 -9.09 -12.10 1.64
N THR A 23 -8.07 -11.44 1.09
CA THR A 23 -7.32 -11.97 -0.06
C THR A 23 -6.57 -13.25 0.29
N SER A 24 -6.00 -13.37 1.49
CA SER A 24 -5.30 -14.58 1.92
C SER A 24 -6.21 -15.80 1.98
N LEU A 25 -7.48 -15.62 2.38
CA LEU A 25 -8.49 -16.69 2.35
C LEU A 25 -8.89 -17.06 0.92
N LEU A 26 -8.99 -16.08 0.01
CA LEU A 26 -9.28 -16.31 -1.41
C LEU A 26 -8.10 -16.97 -2.15
N LEU A 27 -6.85 -16.66 -1.78
CA LEU A 27 -5.65 -17.30 -2.33
C LEU A 27 -5.54 -18.78 -1.94
N LYS A 28 -6.17 -19.21 -0.85
CA LYS A 28 -6.34 -20.64 -0.54
C LYS A 28 -7.31 -21.34 -1.51
N THR A 29 -8.19 -20.59 -2.17
CA THR A 29 -9.15 -21.11 -3.17
C THR A 29 -8.66 -20.99 -4.62
N GLU A 30 -7.37 -20.71 -4.85
CA GLU A 30 -6.68 -20.66 -6.17
C GLU A 30 -7.18 -19.61 -7.20
N ASN A 31 -8.05 -18.68 -6.81
CA ASN A 31 -8.45 -17.56 -7.67
C ASN A 31 -7.39 -16.45 -7.70
N PHE A 32 -6.30 -16.65 -8.43
CA PHE A 32 -5.22 -15.67 -8.59
C PHE A 32 -5.66 -14.37 -9.27
N GLU A 33 -6.60 -14.40 -10.22
CA GLU A 33 -7.13 -13.18 -10.84
C GLU A 33 -7.80 -12.24 -9.83
N ALA A 34 -8.57 -12.80 -8.89
CA ALA A 34 -9.22 -12.01 -7.85
C ALA A 34 -8.20 -11.27 -6.96
N SER A 35 -7.00 -11.84 -6.77
CA SER A 35 -5.95 -11.23 -5.95
C SER A 35 -5.30 -10.01 -6.61
N GLU A 36 -5.15 -9.99 -7.94
CA GLU A 36 -4.60 -8.84 -8.68
C GLU A 36 -5.56 -7.64 -8.67
N TRP A 37 -6.85 -7.88 -8.92
CA TRP A 37 -7.89 -6.83 -8.86
C TRP A 37 -8.04 -6.23 -7.45
N LEU A 38 -7.86 -7.07 -6.42
CA LEU A 38 -7.87 -6.62 -5.03
C LEU A 38 -6.67 -5.72 -4.71
N GLY A 39 -5.48 -6.02 -5.25
CA GLY A 39 -4.29 -5.16 -5.14
C GLY A 39 -4.51 -3.74 -5.69
N TYR A 40 -5.11 -3.62 -6.88
CA TYR A 40 -5.47 -2.31 -7.44
C TYR A 40 -6.54 -1.59 -6.62
N SER A 41 -7.54 -2.33 -6.12
CA SER A 41 -8.60 -1.78 -5.28
C SER A 41 -8.05 -1.19 -3.98
N THR A 42 -7.05 -1.84 -3.37
CA THR A 42 -6.34 -1.31 -2.20
C THR A 42 -5.59 -0.01 -2.47
N MET A 43 -5.02 0.17 -3.67
CA MET A 43 -4.36 1.43 -4.04
C MET A 43 -5.36 2.58 -4.10
N VAL A 44 -6.52 2.39 -4.73
CA VAL A 44 -7.57 3.42 -4.83
C VAL A 44 -8.08 3.82 -3.45
N VAL A 45 -8.27 2.86 -2.56
CA VAL A 45 -8.71 3.15 -1.19
C VAL A 45 -7.64 3.89 -0.39
N ALA A 46 -6.34 3.61 -0.64
CA ALA A 46 -5.23 4.37 -0.08
C ALA A 46 -5.34 5.87 -0.40
N PHE A 47 -5.66 6.20 -1.67
CA PHE A 47 -5.87 7.58 -2.11
C PHE A 47 -6.96 8.29 -1.30
N ILE A 48 -8.08 7.61 -1.05
CA ILE A 48 -9.22 8.17 -0.32
C ILE A 48 -8.82 8.49 1.12
N PHE A 49 -8.18 7.56 1.82
CA PHE A 49 -7.80 7.76 3.22
C PHE A 49 -6.77 8.89 3.41
N VAL A 50 -5.76 8.96 2.53
CA VAL A 50 -4.75 10.02 2.57
C VAL A 50 -5.38 11.39 2.32
N TYR A 51 -6.28 11.50 1.32
CA TYR A 51 -7.00 12.74 1.04
C TYR A 51 -7.94 13.15 2.19
N MET A 52 -8.71 12.21 2.74
CA MET A 52 -9.60 12.44 3.88
C MET A 52 -8.85 12.91 5.12
N ALA A 53 -7.67 12.34 5.40
CA ALA A 53 -6.85 12.77 6.53
C ALA A 53 -6.41 14.23 6.40
N MET A 54 -6.04 14.67 5.19
CA MET A 54 -5.67 16.07 4.94
C MET A 54 -6.86 17.03 5.04
N ILE A 55 -8.04 16.65 4.51
CA ILE A 55 -9.27 17.45 4.66
C ILE A 55 -9.66 17.56 6.12
N SER A 56 -9.66 16.45 6.85
CA SER A 56 -10.01 16.41 8.26
C SER A 56 -9.08 17.30 9.09
N TYR A 57 -7.78 17.27 8.79
CA TYR A 57 -6.81 18.17 9.38
C TYR A 57 -7.13 19.65 9.11
N LYS A 58 -7.43 19.99 7.85
CA LYS A 58 -7.85 21.35 7.45
C LYS A 58 -9.09 21.81 8.22
N LYS A 59 -10.10 20.94 8.36
CA LYS A 59 -11.40 21.27 8.97
C LYS A 59 -11.34 21.41 10.49
N HIS A 60 -10.67 20.50 11.19
CA HIS A 60 -10.71 20.41 12.65
C HIS A 60 -9.53 21.08 13.37
N ILE A 61 -8.41 21.29 12.68
CA ILE A 61 -7.18 21.82 13.29
C ILE A 61 -6.71 23.10 12.59
N GLY A 62 -6.84 23.15 11.27
CA GLY A 62 -6.36 24.28 10.45
C GLY A 62 -7.29 25.50 10.41
N ASN A 63 -8.41 25.52 11.15
CA ASN A 63 -9.45 26.55 11.04
C ASN A 63 -9.89 26.81 9.58
N GLY A 64 -9.95 25.76 8.77
CA GLY A 64 -10.33 25.85 7.35
C GLY A 64 -9.18 26.16 6.39
N TYR A 65 -7.94 26.36 6.87
CA TYR A 65 -6.76 26.59 6.05
C TYR A 65 -5.65 25.55 6.32
N ILE A 66 -5.02 25.07 5.25
CA ILE A 66 -3.85 24.19 5.33
C ILE A 66 -2.86 24.61 4.25
N SER A 67 -1.60 24.84 4.65
CA SER A 67 -0.53 25.13 3.69
C SER A 67 -0.05 23.84 3.03
N PHE A 68 0.52 23.95 1.83
CA PHE A 68 1.03 22.80 1.07
C PHE A 68 2.05 21.96 1.86
N GLY A 69 2.98 22.60 2.57
CA GLY A 69 3.96 21.90 3.39
C GLY A 69 3.30 21.13 4.55
N ARG A 70 2.26 21.70 5.17
CA ARG A 70 1.50 21.01 6.24
C ARG A 70 0.65 19.86 5.71
N SER A 71 0.02 20.00 4.54
CA SER A 71 -0.73 18.91 3.91
C SER A 71 0.18 17.75 3.51
N MET A 72 1.36 18.03 2.96
CA MET A 72 2.37 17.01 2.66
C MET A 72 2.85 16.30 3.93
N GLY A 73 3.18 17.04 4.99
CA GLY A 73 3.60 16.44 6.26
C GLY A 73 2.53 15.52 6.87
N VAL A 74 1.26 15.95 6.86
CA VAL A 74 0.15 15.11 7.36
C VAL A 74 -0.04 13.87 6.49
N GLY A 75 -0.02 14.00 5.17
CA GLY A 75 -0.16 12.88 4.25
C GLY A 75 0.94 11.83 4.40
N LEU A 76 2.21 12.27 4.43
CA LEU A 76 3.36 11.38 4.59
C LEU A 76 3.32 10.63 5.92
N LEU A 77 2.94 11.30 7.01
CA LEU A 77 2.82 10.64 8.31
C LEU A 77 1.70 9.59 8.32
N VAL A 78 0.57 9.85 7.64
CA VAL A 78 -0.52 8.89 7.50
C VAL A 78 -0.07 7.69 6.66
N VAL A 79 0.62 7.93 5.55
CA VAL A 79 1.21 6.87 4.71
C VAL A 79 2.16 6.01 5.52
N LEU A 80 3.08 6.62 6.29
CA LEU A 80 4.01 5.89 7.15
C LEU A 80 3.31 4.98 8.17
N VAL A 81 2.31 5.52 8.89
CA VAL A 81 1.54 4.73 9.87
C VAL A 81 0.75 3.61 9.18
N SER A 82 0.16 3.89 8.02
CA SER A 82 -0.60 2.90 7.24
C SER A 82 0.30 1.77 6.76
N SER A 83 1.47 2.11 6.20
CA SER A 83 2.45 1.12 5.71
C SER A 83 2.98 0.25 6.85
N LEU A 84 3.21 0.81 8.05
CA LEU A 84 3.59 0.02 9.22
C LEU A 84 2.50 -0.98 9.63
N CYS A 85 1.23 -0.56 9.63
CA CYS A 85 0.12 -1.46 9.94
C CYS A 85 -0.04 -2.56 8.87
N TYR A 86 0.12 -2.21 7.60
CA TYR A 86 0.09 -3.15 6.48
C TYR A 86 1.18 -4.22 6.62
N VAL A 87 2.42 -3.80 6.90
CA VAL A 87 3.55 -4.71 7.13
C VAL A 87 3.28 -5.64 8.33
N ALA A 88 2.78 -5.10 9.44
CA ALA A 88 2.47 -5.90 10.62
C ALA A 88 1.40 -6.97 10.32
N ALA A 89 0.33 -6.58 9.60
CA ALA A 89 -0.72 -7.51 9.18
C ALA A 89 -0.18 -8.57 8.21
N TRP A 90 0.64 -8.18 7.24
CA TRP A 90 1.25 -9.10 6.28
C TRP A 90 2.17 -10.11 6.97
N LEU A 91 3.02 -9.67 7.91
CA LEU A 91 3.86 -10.58 8.69
C LEU A 91 3.03 -11.62 9.45
N ILE A 92 1.95 -11.19 10.10
CA ILE A 92 1.04 -12.11 10.81
C ILE A 92 0.46 -13.13 9.83
N ILE A 93 -0.08 -12.67 8.69
CA ILE A 93 -0.70 -13.55 7.68
C ILE A 93 0.33 -14.52 7.09
N TYR A 94 1.53 -14.03 6.76
CA TYR A 94 2.60 -14.83 6.20
C TYR A 94 3.03 -15.94 7.17
N TYR A 95 3.27 -15.63 8.44
CA TYR A 95 3.71 -16.64 9.41
C TYR A 95 2.61 -17.56 9.93
N THR A 96 1.33 -17.16 9.88
CA THR A 96 0.22 -17.95 10.46
C THR A 96 -0.72 -18.60 9.45
N VAL A 97 -0.95 -17.96 8.30
CA VAL A 97 -1.99 -18.38 7.34
C VAL A 97 -1.38 -19.02 6.09
N ILE A 98 -0.28 -18.47 5.56
CA ILE A 98 0.35 -18.91 4.29
C ILE A 98 1.89 -18.86 4.38
N PRO A 99 2.53 -19.72 5.20
CA PRO A 99 3.99 -19.76 5.32
C PRO A 99 4.69 -20.22 4.03
N ASP A 100 3.98 -20.97 3.19
CA ASP A 100 4.40 -21.49 1.90
C ASP A 100 4.13 -20.53 0.72
N PHE A 101 3.75 -19.27 1.01
CA PHE A 101 3.35 -18.29 0.00
C PHE A 101 4.39 -18.12 -1.12
N MET A 102 5.67 -18.02 -0.77
CA MET A 102 6.73 -17.79 -1.76
C MET A 102 6.96 -19.00 -2.67
N ASP A 103 6.69 -20.22 -2.19
CA ASP A 103 6.78 -21.42 -3.01
C ASP A 103 5.61 -21.48 -3.98
N ARG A 104 4.38 -21.27 -3.50
CA ARG A 104 3.18 -21.21 -4.35
C ARG A 104 3.25 -20.08 -5.38
N TYR A 105 3.74 -18.90 -4.98
CA TYR A 105 3.95 -17.76 -5.87
C TYR A 105 4.98 -18.11 -6.95
N SER A 106 6.10 -18.75 -6.58
CA SER A 106 7.13 -19.14 -7.55
C SER A 106 6.59 -20.10 -8.61
N THR A 107 5.82 -21.11 -8.23
CA THR A 107 5.21 -22.07 -9.16
C THR A 107 4.24 -21.37 -10.11
N CYS A 108 3.31 -20.58 -9.56
CA CYS A 108 2.32 -19.86 -10.38
C CYS A 108 2.96 -18.93 -11.42
N VAL A 109 3.99 -18.17 -11.01
CA VAL A 109 4.68 -17.24 -11.90
C VAL A 109 5.43 -17.98 -13.01
N MET A 110 6.09 -19.09 -12.67
CA MET A 110 6.81 -19.92 -13.64
C MET A 110 5.86 -20.57 -14.64
N ASP A 111 4.75 -21.13 -14.18
CA ASP A 111 3.72 -21.72 -15.03
C ASP A 111 3.15 -20.66 -15.99
N LYS A 112 2.76 -19.47 -15.49
CA LYS A 112 2.28 -18.38 -16.34
C LYS A 112 3.29 -18.00 -17.44
N MET A 113 4.58 -17.93 -17.11
CA MET A 113 5.61 -17.56 -18.10
C MET A 113 5.89 -18.63 -19.15
N GLN A 114 5.84 -19.90 -18.77
CA GLN A 114 5.96 -21.00 -19.71
C GLN A 114 4.78 -21.01 -20.70
N HIS A 115 3.56 -20.80 -20.21
CA HIS A 115 2.37 -20.72 -21.06
C HIS A 115 2.31 -19.44 -21.92
N SER A 116 2.94 -18.36 -21.49
CA SER A 116 2.99 -17.09 -22.24
C SER A 116 4.04 -17.06 -23.36
N GLY A 117 4.79 -18.15 -23.57
CA GLY A 117 5.78 -18.25 -24.65
C GLY A 117 6.99 -17.31 -24.48
N LYS A 118 7.31 -16.89 -23.26
CA LYS A 118 8.47 -16.02 -23.01
C LYS A 118 9.79 -16.72 -23.35
N SER A 119 10.80 -15.94 -23.71
CA SER A 119 12.11 -16.48 -24.06
C SER A 119 12.79 -17.16 -22.86
N ALA A 120 13.65 -18.15 -23.11
CA ALA A 120 14.42 -18.82 -22.06
C ALA A 120 15.29 -17.85 -21.24
N ALA A 121 15.73 -16.73 -21.84
CA ALA A 121 16.48 -15.68 -21.16
C ALA A 121 15.62 -14.92 -20.13
N GLU A 122 14.37 -14.60 -20.48
CA GLU A 122 13.42 -13.94 -19.57
C GLU A 122 13.00 -14.85 -18.42
N ILE A 123 12.75 -16.13 -18.71
CA ILE A 123 12.42 -17.13 -17.69
C ILE A 123 13.57 -17.25 -16.68
N LYS A 124 14.82 -17.34 -17.17
CA LYS A 124 16.01 -17.40 -16.30
C LYS A 124 16.20 -16.13 -15.47
N ALA A 125 15.96 -14.96 -16.05
CA ALA A 125 16.00 -13.69 -15.33
C ALA A 125 14.95 -13.63 -14.22
N GLN A 126 13.72 -14.09 -14.49
CA GLN A 126 12.69 -14.13 -13.46
C GLN A 126 13.01 -15.15 -12.37
N MET A 127 13.49 -16.35 -12.69
CA MET A 127 13.89 -17.33 -11.67
C MET A 127 14.88 -16.74 -10.68
N LYS A 128 15.87 -15.99 -11.18
CA LYS A 128 16.84 -15.28 -10.33
C LYS A 128 16.17 -14.23 -9.43
N ASN A 129 15.19 -13.49 -9.94
CA ASN A 129 14.43 -12.52 -9.14
C ASN A 129 13.61 -13.24 -8.05
N ILE A 130 12.97 -14.35 -8.38
CA ILE A 130 12.17 -15.14 -7.44
C ILE A 130 13.06 -15.73 -6.34
N GLU A 131 14.23 -16.28 -6.67
CA GLU A 131 15.21 -16.76 -5.68
C GLU A 131 15.67 -15.64 -4.75
N MET A 132 16.03 -14.48 -5.31
CA MET A 132 16.40 -13.32 -4.51
C MET A 132 15.27 -12.89 -3.57
N MET A 133 14.03 -12.87 -4.06
CA MET A 133 12.86 -12.59 -3.23
C MET A 133 12.67 -13.66 -2.15
N LYS A 134 12.83 -14.95 -2.46
CA LYS A 134 12.76 -16.04 -1.47
C LYS A 134 13.78 -15.83 -0.35
N ASP A 135 15.02 -15.45 -0.68
CA ASP A 135 16.06 -15.19 0.31
C ASP A 135 15.75 -13.97 1.19
N ILE A 136 15.23 -12.89 0.60
CA ILE A 136 14.77 -11.72 1.36
C ILE A 136 13.63 -12.13 2.30
N TYR A 137 12.70 -12.94 1.81
CA TYR A 137 11.53 -13.40 2.58
C TYR A 137 11.88 -14.39 3.70
N LYS A 138 13.09 -14.98 3.73
CA LYS A 138 13.52 -15.81 4.88
C LYS A 138 13.68 -15.02 6.18
N THR A 139 13.87 -13.70 6.10
CA THR A 139 14.10 -12.87 7.28
C THR A 139 12.89 -11.97 7.56
N PRO A 140 12.44 -11.82 8.83
CA PRO A 140 11.33 -10.93 9.17
C PRO A 140 11.57 -9.47 8.73
N LEU A 141 12.81 -9.00 8.82
CA LEU A 141 13.23 -7.68 8.37
C LEU A 141 13.17 -7.53 6.84
N GLY A 142 13.52 -8.58 6.09
CA GLY A 142 13.47 -8.58 4.63
C GLY A 142 12.03 -8.53 4.11
N ILE A 143 11.14 -9.38 4.64
CA ILE A 143 9.70 -9.31 4.34
C ILE A 143 9.16 -7.92 4.71
N ALA A 144 9.46 -7.44 5.91
CA ALA A 144 8.99 -6.14 6.36
C ALA A 144 9.43 -5.01 5.43
N GLY A 145 10.70 -5.00 5.03
CA GLY A 145 11.26 -3.97 4.15
C GLY A 145 10.62 -3.98 2.76
N ILE A 146 10.47 -5.16 2.15
CA ILE A 146 9.93 -5.25 0.78
C ILE A 146 8.44 -4.93 0.75
N THR A 147 7.68 -5.41 1.73
CA THR A 147 6.25 -5.10 1.90
C THR A 147 6.02 -3.64 2.29
N PHE A 148 6.96 -3.00 2.98
CA PHE A 148 6.89 -1.57 3.30
C PHE A 148 7.12 -0.69 2.06
N LEU A 149 8.06 -1.08 1.21
CA LEU A 149 8.43 -0.34 0.00
C LEU A 149 7.38 -0.43 -1.12
N GLU A 150 6.46 -1.39 -1.06
CA GLU A 150 5.37 -1.50 -2.04
C GLU A 150 4.37 -0.32 -1.96
N PRO A 151 3.75 -0.01 -0.81
CA PRO A 151 2.79 1.10 -0.70
C PRO A 151 3.46 2.48 -0.59
N LEU A 152 4.74 2.57 -0.19
CA LEU A 152 5.39 3.84 0.12
C LEU A 152 5.52 4.79 -1.09
N PRO A 153 6.06 4.39 -2.26
CA PRO A 153 6.19 5.26 -3.44
C PRO A 153 4.82 5.75 -3.94
N VAL A 154 3.84 4.85 -3.95
CA VAL A 154 2.47 5.17 -4.33
C VAL A 154 1.88 6.18 -3.36
N GLY A 155 2.01 5.94 -2.04
CA GLY A 155 1.54 6.86 -1.00
C GLY A 155 2.18 8.25 -1.06
N ILE A 156 3.44 8.35 -1.48
CA ILE A 156 4.11 9.64 -1.72
C ILE A 156 3.47 10.38 -2.89
N ILE A 157 3.26 9.70 -4.03
CA ILE A 157 2.60 10.28 -5.22
C ILE A 157 1.18 10.75 -4.88
N VAL A 158 0.41 9.90 -4.19
CA VAL A 158 -0.92 10.20 -3.67
C VAL A 158 -0.92 11.48 -2.82
N THR A 159 0.03 11.54 -1.89
CA THR A 159 0.16 12.66 -0.96
C THR A 159 0.45 13.95 -1.70
N LEU A 160 1.35 13.89 -2.69
CA LEU A 160 1.71 15.03 -3.51
C LEU A 160 0.50 15.57 -4.30
N ILE A 161 -0.22 14.69 -5.00
CA ILE A 161 -1.41 15.05 -5.78
C ILE A 161 -2.48 15.67 -4.85
N SER A 162 -2.76 15.03 -3.73
CA SER A 162 -3.75 15.50 -2.74
C SER A 162 -3.39 16.88 -2.17
N ALA A 163 -2.11 17.11 -1.86
CA ALA A 163 -1.61 18.38 -1.36
C ALA A 163 -1.74 19.50 -2.42
N ILE A 164 -1.47 19.20 -3.70
CA ILE A 164 -1.65 20.14 -4.81
C ILE A 164 -3.13 20.53 -4.96
N ILE A 165 -4.04 19.54 -4.98
CA ILE A 165 -5.48 19.79 -5.10
C ILE A 165 -5.98 20.69 -3.98
N LEU A 166 -5.58 20.41 -2.73
CA LEU A 166 -5.97 21.23 -1.58
C LEU A 166 -5.43 22.67 -1.65
N LYS A 167 -4.22 22.86 -2.18
CA LYS A 167 -3.64 24.19 -2.42
C LYS A 167 -4.46 24.97 -3.45
N ILE A 168 -4.85 24.34 -4.56
CA ILE A 168 -5.68 24.97 -5.61
C ILE A 168 -7.05 25.36 -5.06
N GLN A 169 -7.71 24.47 -4.33
CA GLN A 169 -9.00 24.74 -3.69
C GLN A 169 -8.91 25.87 -2.65
N GLY A 170 -7.80 25.95 -1.92
CA GLY A 170 -7.54 27.06 -0.98
C GLY A 170 -7.48 28.41 -1.69
N ARG A 171 -6.77 28.51 -2.82
CA ARG A 171 -6.64 29.75 -3.61
C ARG A 171 -7.97 30.25 -4.17
N LYS A 172 -8.81 29.36 -4.69
CA LYS A 172 -10.15 29.74 -5.22
C LYS A 172 -11.06 30.34 -4.15
N LYS A 173 -10.93 29.91 -2.90
CA LYS A 173 -11.76 30.41 -1.80
C LYS A 173 -11.35 31.82 -1.34
N THR A 174 -10.07 32.17 -1.47
CA THR A 174 -9.53 33.50 -1.12
C THR A 174 -9.79 34.55 -2.20
N SER A 175 -10.00 34.15 -3.47
CA SER A 175 -10.31 35.10 -4.55
C SER A 175 -11.81 35.40 -4.71
N ALA A 176 -12.67 34.72 -3.94
CA ALA A 176 -14.12 34.85 -4.00
C ALA A 176 -14.73 35.55 -2.76
N THR A 177 -13.87 36.09 -1.89
CA THR A 177 -14.19 36.89 -0.70
C THR A 177 -13.44 38.20 -0.78
#